data_AF-A0A7Z7IVG8-F1
#
_entry.id   AF-A0A7Z7IVG8-F1
#
_cell.length_a   1.000
_cell.length_b   1.000
_cell.length_c   1.000
_cell.angle_alpha   90.00
_cell.angle_beta   90.00
_cell.angle_gamma   90.00
#
_symmetry.space_group_name_H-M   'P 1'
#
loop_
_entity.id
_entity.type
_entity.pdbx_description
1 polymer ?
#
loop_
_entity_poly.entity_id
_entity_poly.type
_entity_poly.pdbx_seq_one_letter_code
_entity_poly.pdbx_strand_id
1 'polypeptide(L)'
;MVVRQIRALLSALLWAWRRARLQGISSFQLVRACLREGAKGPRHFARRMAAYASGGSAPAPQVSLDAYESWHAALPQLEVSADSGMISVIIPVCNTPELFLREAIESVRTQTYQNWEICIHDDASDEPHVGRILAEFKKRIPNLRVTRSETRSGIAAATNAALASARGRWVTFLDHDDVLDRNALAAVVDCHIKTGSAVVYTDHDMLGEDGRLRNPYFKPDWNYDLFLAQMYLGHLVSFEHDLIKRVGLTRSECDGSQDYDLVLRCVAAGAKVGHVPRVLYHWRMHAGSTAANADSKPYAHDSGKRAIQYHVDAVYPGAQVEDGPNLFCYDVRYPYAQHAPKASIIIPTRDGLDLLRPCIESIQARTDYTNFEIIVVDNGSKDPATLEWLDAMSNEPWFRVLQADVPFNWSALNNLAAASAEGEVLVFLNNDTEVASADWLQRLVENALRPDVGACGALLLYADGSIQHAGVVVGMGGWADHVFKGQQPIHHQHLFVSPILRREVLAVTGACVAISRANFDAISGFDESFVVCGSDVELCLRAMANGKRTVYVPEAILIHHESKTRDPRVIPESDFVRSAQAYSPYRESGDPFYSPNLDYMSPSPALRGAQADA
;
A
#
# COMPACT_ATOMS: atom_id res chain seq x y z
N MET A 1 17.99 32.54 20.41
CA MET A 1 17.46 31.57 19.40
C MET A 1 18.31 31.56 18.13
N VAL A 2 18.52 32.72 17.48
CA VAL A 2 19.31 32.88 16.24
C VAL A 2 20.76 32.38 16.35
N VAL A 3 21.46 32.67 17.46
CA VAL A 3 22.87 32.23 17.66
C VAL A 3 23.01 30.71 17.75
N ARG A 4 21.99 30.01 18.28
CA ARG A 4 21.98 28.54 18.41
C ARG A 4 21.76 27.87 17.04
N GLN A 5 20.87 28.45 16.21
CA GLN A 5 20.63 28.02 14.84
C GLN A 5 21.84 28.30 13.92
N ILE A 6 22.50 29.45 14.08
CA ILE A 6 23.73 29.77 13.32
C ILE A 6 24.85 28.80 13.68
N ARG A 7 25.03 28.44 14.96
CA ARG A 7 26.01 27.41 15.37
C ARG A 7 25.69 26.05 14.77
N ALA A 8 24.44 25.59 14.82
CA ALA A 8 24.03 24.31 14.24
C ALA A 8 24.27 24.28 12.71
N LEU A 9 23.96 25.38 12.01
CA LEU A 9 24.21 25.52 10.58
C LEU A 9 25.71 25.48 10.25
N LEU A 10 26.53 26.21 11.01
CA LEU A 10 27.99 26.22 10.84
C LEU A 10 28.60 24.84 11.13
N SER A 11 28.11 24.14 12.16
CA SER A 11 28.54 22.77 12.48
C SER A 11 28.18 21.79 11.37
N ALA A 12 26.95 21.86 10.83
CA ALA A 12 26.52 21.03 9.71
C ALA A 12 27.33 21.32 8.43
N LEU A 13 27.62 22.59 8.15
CA LEU A 13 28.46 23.02 7.03
C LEU A 13 29.90 22.51 7.17
N LEU A 14 30.52 22.66 8.34
CA LEU A 14 31.87 22.17 8.62
C LEU A 14 31.97 20.65 8.51
N TRP A 15 30.95 19.93 8.97
CA TRP A 15 30.91 18.47 8.91
C TRP A 15 30.69 17.97 7.48
N ALA A 16 29.77 18.56 6.72
CA ALA A 16 29.59 18.25 5.30
C ALA A 16 30.84 18.57 4.47
N TRP A 17 31.54 19.65 4.81
CA TRP A 17 32.81 20.02 4.17
C TRP A 17 33.92 18.99 4.44
N ARG A 18 33.97 18.43 5.66
CA ARG A 18 34.90 17.35 6.02
C ARG A 18 34.55 16.04 5.30
N ARG A 19 33.28 15.66 5.25
CA ARG A 19 32.82 14.42 4.58
C ARG A 19 33.01 14.48 3.06
N ALA A 20 32.74 15.63 2.44
CA ALA A 20 32.98 15.84 1.02
C ALA A 20 34.47 15.76 0.65
N ARG A 21 35.37 16.27 1.51
CA ARG A 21 36.82 16.09 1.34
C ARG A 21 37.24 14.62 1.43
N LEU A 22 36.65 13.85 2.34
CA LEU A 22 36.89 12.40 2.46
C LEU A 22 36.41 11.62 1.23
N GLN A 23 35.43 12.15 0.49
CA GLN A 23 34.88 11.56 -0.74
C GLN A 23 35.52 12.14 -2.02
N GLY A 24 36.64 12.86 -1.91
CA GLY A 24 37.37 13.41 -3.07
C GLY A 24 36.68 14.56 -3.80
N ILE A 25 35.63 15.15 -3.23
CA ILE A 25 34.89 16.26 -3.85
C ILE A 25 35.67 17.56 -3.62
N SER A 26 35.97 18.27 -4.72
CA SER A 26 36.69 19.53 -4.66
C SER A 26 35.88 20.62 -3.93
N SER A 27 36.57 21.49 -3.18
CA SER A 27 35.92 22.60 -2.48
C SER A 27 35.14 23.53 -3.43
N PHE A 28 35.54 23.62 -4.70
CA PHE A 28 34.86 24.39 -5.73
C PHE A 28 33.51 23.78 -6.14
N GLN A 29 33.43 22.45 -6.30
CA GLN A 29 32.18 21.75 -6.59
C GLN A 29 31.17 21.87 -5.44
N LEU A 30 31.66 21.81 -4.20
CA LEU A 30 30.82 21.97 -3.03
C LEU A 30 30.23 23.39 -2.93
N VAL A 31 31.05 24.41 -3.17
CA VAL A 31 30.59 25.81 -3.19
C VAL A 31 29.56 26.02 -4.31
N ARG A 32 29.78 25.44 -5.51
CA ARG A 32 28.84 25.54 -6.63
C ARG A 32 27.51 24.82 -6.36
N ALA A 33 27.53 23.67 -5.69
CA ALA A 33 26.33 22.97 -5.24
C ALA A 33 25.58 23.78 -4.16
N CYS A 34 26.29 24.32 -3.17
CA CYS A 34 25.70 25.18 -2.15
C CYS A 34 25.08 26.45 -2.73
N LEU A 35 25.71 27.06 -3.75
CA LEU A 35 25.17 28.23 -4.44
C LEU A 35 23.93 27.91 -5.28
N ARG A 36 23.88 26.74 -5.95
CA ARG A 36 22.68 26.28 -6.68
C ARG A 36 21.49 26.02 -5.75
N GLU A 37 21.74 25.40 -4.61
CA GLU A 37 20.68 25.06 -3.64
C GLU A 37 20.26 26.28 -2.79
N GLY A 38 21.18 27.21 -2.53
CA GLY A 38 20.91 28.46 -1.82
C GLY A 38 19.95 29.40 -2.56
N ALA A 39 19.88 29.31 -3.90
CA ALA A 39 18.91 30.06 -4.71
C ALA A 39 17.45 29.67 -4.45
N LYS A 40 17.20 28.50 -3.85
CA LYS A 40 15.86 28.00 -3.49
C LYS A 40 15.47 28.33 -2.04
N GLY A 41 16.28 29.14 -1.36
CA GLY A 41 16.01 29.65 -0.02
C GLY A 41 16.71 28.88 1.11
N PRO A 42 16.97 29.56 2.25
CA PRO A 42 17.81 29.04 3.33
C PRO A 42 17.25 27.78 4.02
N ARG A 43 15.92 27.59 4.01
CA ARG A 43 15.26 26.40 4.58
C ARG A 43 15.39 25.15 3.70
N HIS A 44 15.27 25.30 2.38
CA HIS A 44 15.49 24.21 1.42
C HIS A 44 16.93 23.70 1.49
N PHE A 45 17.87 24.65 1.55
CA PHE A 45 19.29 24.36 1.73
C PHE A 45 19.57 23.61 3.04
N ALA A 46 19.01 24.05 4.17
CA ALA A 46 19.18 23.38 5.46
C ALA A 46 18.62 21.94 5.47
N ARG A 47 17.45 21.70 4.86
CA ARG A 47 16.84 20.35 4.81
C ARG A 47 17.61 19.38 3.92
N ARG A 48 18.07 19.81 2.74
CA ARG A 48 18.90 18.95 1.87
C ARG A 48 20.22 18.59 2.53
N MET A 49 20.83 19.53 3.25
CA MET A 49 22.06 19.25 4.01
C MET A 49 21.79 18.32 5.20
N ALA A 50 20.64 18.41 5.85
CA ALA A 50 20.23 17.50 6.93
C ALA A 50 19.89 16.08 6.44
N ALA A 51 19.23 15.95 5.28
CA ALA A 51 18.93 14.67 4.63
C ALA A 51 20.22 13.94 4.18
N TYR A 52 21.19 14.66 3.64
CA TYR A 52 22.52 14.10 3.35
C TYR A 52 23.33 13.74 4.62
N ALA A 53 23.03 14.39 5.75
CA ALA A 53 23.77 14.19 6.99
C ALA A 53 23.23 13.05 7.86
N SER A 54 21.97 12.64 7.69
CA SER A 54 21.32 11.69 8.61
C SER A 54 21.57 10.22 8.29
N GLY A 55 21.86 9.83 7.03
CA GLY A 55 22.32 8.46 6.72
C GLY A 55 21.49 7.32 7.35
N GLY A 56 20.18 7.52 7.50
CA GLY A 56 19.31 6.72 8.36
C GLY A 56 18.30 7.65 9.04
N SER A 57 17.01 7.39 8.83
CA SER A 57 15.89 8.28 9.07
C SER A 57 15.90 9.04 10.41
N ALA A 58 15.71 10.36 10.38
CA ALA A 58 15.07 11.01 11.53
C ALA A 58 13.65 10.41 11.67
N PRO A 59 13.14 10.15 12.89
CA PRO A 59 11.76 9.72 13.06
C PRO A 59 10.85 10.72 12.33
N ALA A 60 9.91 10.21 11.55
CA ALA A 60 8.97 11.06 10.83
C ALA A 60 8.34 12.05 11.83
N PRO A 61 8.36 13.37 11.57
CA PRO A 61 7.81 14.33 12.50
C PRO A 61 6.33 13.97 12.74
N GLN A 62 5.99 13.64 13.98
CA GLN A 62 4.60 13.42 14.37
C GLN A 62 3.80 14.69 14.06
N VAL A 63 2.73 14.55 13.31
CA VAL A 63 1.76 15.64 13.10
C VAL A 63 1.13 15.93 14.46
N SER A 64 1.24 17.17 14.94
CA SER A 64 0.56 17.56 16.18
C SER A 64 -0.95 17.47 15.98
N LEU A 65 -1.69 17.15 17.05
CA LEU A 65 -3.15 17.09 16.99
C LEU A 65 -3.75 18.42 16.50
N ASP A 66 -3.22 19.56 16.95
CA ASP A 66 -3.67 20.90 16.50
C ASP A 66 -3.44 21.11 14.99
N ALA A 67 -2.30 20.68 14.47
CA ALA A 67 -1.99 20.80 13.04
C ALA A 67 -2.89 19.88 12.21
N TYR A 68 -3.17 18.68 12.71
CA TYR A 68 -4.08 17.75 12.05
C TYR A 68 -5.52 18.25 12.05
N GLU A 69 -6.06 18.67 13.19
CA GLU A 69 -7.42 19.22 13.31
C GLU A 69 -7.59 20.49 12.46
N SER A 70 -6.57 21.35 12.41
CA SER A 70 -6.57 22.54 11.54
C SER A 70 -6.57 22.15 10.06
N TRP A 71 -5.77 21.14 9.67
CA TRP A 71 -5.76 20.62 8.32
C TRP A 71 -7.12 20.03 7.93
N HIS A 72 -7.74 19.25 8.82
CA HIS A 72 -9.05 18.63 8.60
C HIS A 72 -10.15 19.70 8.49
N ALA A 73 -10.17 20.69 9.38
CA ALA A 73 -11.15 21.78 9.36
C ALA A 73 -11.03 22.68 8.12
N ALA A 74 -9.85 22.76 7.49
CA ALA A 74 -9.61 23.53 6.27
C ALA A 74 -10.11 22.81 5.01
N LEU A 75 -10.52 21.54 5.10
CA LEU A 75 -11.05 20.79 3.98
C LEU A 75 -12.36 21.44 3.45
N PRO A 76 -12.49 21.66 2.13
CA PRO A 76 -13.62 22.41 1.57
C PRO A 76 -14.96 21.69 1.81
N GLN A 77 -16.03 22.43 1.98
CA GLN A 77 -17.36 21.84 2.01
C GLN A 77 -17.70 21.26 0.63
N LEU A 78 -18.37 20.11 0.62
CA LEU A 78 -18.87 19.49 -0.61
C LEU A 78 -20.36 19.77 -0.75
N GLU A 79 -20.76 20.31 -1.89
CA GLU A 79 -22.15 20.57 -2.22
C GLU A 79 -22.63 19.58 -3.30
N VAL A 80 -23.64 18.80 -2.95
CA VAL A 80 -24.29 17.84 -3.85
C VAL A 80 -25.78 18.08 -3.80
N SER A 81 -26.42 18.21 -4.97
CA SER A 81 -27.86 18.46 -5.07
C SER A 81 -28.64 17.33 -4.40
N ALA A 82 -29.66 17.67 -3.61
CA ALA A 82 -30.55 16.69 -2.98
C ALA A 82 -31.28 15.79 -4.00
N ASP A 83 -31.41 16.24 -5.25
CA ASP A 83 -32.03 15.46 -6.33
C ASP A 83 -31.14 14.32 -6.86
N SER A 84 -29.89 14.23 -6.39
CA SER A 84 -28.91 13.21 -6.79
C SER A 84 -29.31 11.78 -6.38
N GLY A 85 -30.21 11.64 -5.42
CA GLY A 85 -30.76 10.35 -4.98
C GLY A 85 -30.56 10.09 -3.49
N MET A 86 -31.49 9.35 -2.88
CA MET A 86 -31.47 9.14 -1.44
C MET A 86 -30.41 8.13 -1.02
N ILE A 87 -29.73 8.39 0.10
CA ILE A 87 -28.84 7.45 0.79
C ILE A 87 -29.44 7.06 2.15
N SER A 88 -29.48 5.76 2.47
CA SER A 88 -29.93 5.27 3.78
C SER A 88 -28.72 4.96 4.66
N VAL A 89 -28.68 5.54 5.87
CA VAL A 89 -27.66 5.21 6.88
C VAL A 89 -28.17 4.08 7.76
N ILE A 90 -27.42 2.98 7.80
CA ILE A 90 -27.80 1.75 8.49
C ILE A 90 -27.03 1.67 9.81
N ILE A 91 -27.76 1.59 10.94
CA ILE A 91 -27.18 1.59 12.28
C ILE A 91 -27.77 0.43 13.11
N PRO A 92 -27.12 -0.74 13.17
CA PRO A 92 -27.45 -1.75 14.17
C PRO A 92 -27.05 -1.24 15.57
N VAL A 93 -27.90 -1.43 16.58
CA VAL A 93 -27.69 -0.90 17.96
C VAL A 93 -27.83 -2.03 18.97
N CYS A 94 -26.89 -2.13 19.92
CA CYS A 94 -26.99 -3.03 21.06
C CYS A 94 -26.27 -2.44 22.28
N ASN A 95 -27.03 -2.08 23.32
CA ASN A 95 -26.53 -1.57 24.61
C ASN A 95 -25.50 -0.42 24.51
N THR A 96 -25.64 0.42 23.49
CA THR A 96 -24.73 1.53 23.25
C THR A 96 -24.78 2.56 24.39
N PRO A 97 -23.62 3.09 24.86
CA PRO A 97 -23.61 4.19 25.82
C PRO A 97 -24.41 5.41 25.35
N GLU A 98 -25.12 6.06 26.27
CA GLU A 98 -26.05 7.16 25.94
C GLU A 98 -25.39 8.29 25.12
N LEU A 99 -24.21 8.74 25.52
CA LEU A 99 -23.50 9.81 24.81
C LEU A 99 -23.17 9.40 23.37
N PHE A 100 -22.66 8.19 23.18
CA PHE A 100 -22.20 7.73 21.87
C PHE A 100 -23.37 7.55 20.90
N LEU A 101 -24.47 6.94 21.36
CA LEU A 101 -25.67 6.78 20.53
C LEU A 101 -26.25 8.13 20.10
N ARG A 102 -26.26 9.12 21.01
CA ARG A 102 -26.73 10.47 20.69
C ARG A 102 -25.82 11.14 19.66
N GLU A 103 -24.50 11.06 19.83
CA GLU A 103 -23.52 11.64 18.91
C GLU A 103 -23.58 10.98 17.52
N ALA A 104 -23.72 9.66 17.45
CA ALA A 104 -23.86 8.93 16.19
C ALA A 104 -25.09 9.43 15.39
N ILE A 105 -26.28 9.46 16.02
CA ILE A 105 -27.52 9.93 15.36
C ILE A 105 -27.41 11.41 14.96
N GLU A 106 -26.84 12.24 15.83
CA GLU A 106 -26.68 13.68 15.59
C GLU A 106 -25.69 13.97 14.44
N SER A 107 -24.64 13.15 14.30
CA SER A 107 -23.68 13.25 13.20
C SER A 107 -24.32 13.06 11.83
N VAL A 108 -25.35 12.21 11.74
CA VAL A 108 -26.14 12.04 10.51
C VAL A 108 -27.12 13.20 10.33
N ARG A 109 -27.78 13.65 11.42
CA ARG A 109 -28.75 14.76 11.37
C ARG A 109 -28.14 16.07 10.85
N THR A 110 -26.84 16.27 11.07
CA THR A 110 -26.09 17.49 10.73
C THR A 110 -25.35 17.42 9.41
N GLN A 111 -25.59 16.37 8.61
CA GLN A 111 -25.00 16.22 7.29
C GLN A 111 -25.39 17.36 6.34
N THR A 112 -24.44 17.76 5.51
CA THR A 112 -24.61 18.80 4.48
C THR A 112 -25.52 18.33 3.34
N TYR A 113 -25.44 17.06 2.97
CA TYR A 113 -26.40 16.42 2.05
C TYR A 113 -27.77 16.27 2.73
N GLN A 114 -28.86 16.59 2.03
CA GLN A 114 -30.20 16.65 2.65
C GLN A 114 -31.10 15.44 2.31
N ASN A 115 -30.78 14.67 1.26
CA ASN A 115 -31.61 13.55 0.84
C ASN A 115 -31.12 12.23 1.46
N TRP A 116 -31.40 12.06 2.74
CA TRP A 116 -31.03 10.86 3.49
C TRP A 116 -32.15 10.39 4.43
N GLU A 117 -32.04 9.13 4.84
CA GLU A 117 -32.81 8.56 5.96
C GLU A 117 -31.89 7.74 6.88
N ILE A 118 -32.32 7.54 8.12
CA ILE A 118 -31.63 6.69 9.10
C ILE A 118 -32.48 5.46 9.35
N CYS A 119 -31.87 4.28 9.26
CA CYS A 119 -32.50 2.99 9.53
C CYS A 119 -31.78 2.34 10.71
N ILE A 120 -32.43 2.36 11.88
CA ILE A 120 -31.91 1.78 13.11
C ILE A 120 -32.63 0.46 13.42
N HIS A 121 -31.85 -0.55 13.76
CA HIS A 121 -32.36 -1.78 14.37
C HIS A 121 -31.73 -1.99 15.74
N ASP A 122 -32.55 -1.92 16.79
CA ASP A 122 -32.16 -2.26 18.17
C ASP A 122 -32.20 -3.78 18.35
N ASP A 123 -31.03 -4.42 18.42
CA ASP A 123 -30.87 -5.86 18.60
C ASP A 123 -31.03 -6.25 20.07
N ALA A 124 -32.23 -6.02 20.59
CA ALA A 124 -32.65 -6.34 21.95
C ALA A 124 -31.75 -5.72 23.04
N SER A 125 -31.53 -4.40 23.00
CA SER A 125 -30.83 -3.69 24.09
C SER A 125 -31.60 -3.81 25.41
N ASP A 126 -30.87 -4.19 26.46
CA ASP A 126 -31.36 -4.28 27.84
C ASP A 126 -31.31 -2.93 28.55
N GLU A 127 -30.43 -2.04 28.09
CA GLU A 127 -30.22 -0.72 28.67
C GLU A 127 -31.42 0.22 28.41
N PRO A 128 -32.14 0.68 29.45
CA PRO A 128 -33.38 1.45 29.26
C PRO A 128 -33.18 2.81 28.56
N HIS A 129 -31.97 3.40 28.61
CA HIS A 129 -31.71 4.65 27.90
C HIS A 129 -31.75 4.49 26.38
N VAL A 130 -31.38 3.34 25.83
CA VAL A 130 -31.38 3.11 24.38
C VAL A 130 -32.78 3.33 23.80
N GLY A 131 -33.78 2.62 24.35
CA GLY A 131 -35.18 2.78 23.92
C GLY A 131 -35.72 4.20 24.11
N ARG A 132 -35.34 4.88 25.21
CA ARG A 132 -35.73 6.28 25.46
C ARG A 132 -35.14 7.24 24.41
N ILE A 133 -33.85 7.10 24.10
CA ILE A 133 -33.13 7.91 23.11
C ILE A 133 -33.74 7.73 21.71
N LEU A 134 -33.96 6.47 21.30
CA LEU A 134 -34.54 6.16 20.00
C LEU A 134 -35.97 6.72 19.87
N ALA A 135 -36.79 6.64 20.92
CA ALA A 135 -38.12 7.24 20.96
C ALA A 135 -38.09 8.78 20.94
N GLU A 136 -37.08 9.40 21.57
CA GLU A 136 -36.86 10.85 21.53
C GLU A 136 -36.52 11.31 20.09
N PHE A 137 -35.51 10.70 19.47
CA PHE A 137 -35.07 11.08 18.13
C PHE A 137 -36.13 10.80 17.07
N LYS A 138 -36.91 9.72 17.19
CA LYS A 138 -38.01 9.41 16.26
C LYS A 138 -39.07 10.51 16.21
N LYS A 139 -39.24 11.29 17.28
CA LYS A 139 -40.13 12.47 17.30
C LYS A 139 -39.50 13.69 16.61
N ARG A 140 -38.16 13.77 16.56
CA ARG A 140 -37.40 14.94 16.10
C ARG A 140 -36.90 14.80 14.66
N ILE A 141 -36.68 13.58 14.18
CA ILE A 141 -36.11 13.28 12.86
C ILE A 141 -37.17 12.56 12.02
N PRO A 142 -37.83 13.25 11.07
CA PRO A 142 -38.89 12.64 10.23
C PRO A 142 -38.42 11.44 9.41
N ASN A 143 -37.14 11.45 9.01
CA ASN A 143 -36.53 10.40 8.19
C ASN A 143 -35.84 9.30 9.02
N LEU A 144 -36.17 9.17 10.32
CA LEU A 144 -35.64 8.12 11.18
C LEU A 144 -36.62 6.94 11.28
N ARG A 145 -36.16 5.76 10.90
CA ARG A 145 -36.84 4.47 11.08
C ARG A 145 -36.17 3.72 12.21
N VAL A 146 -36.98 3.18 13.12
CA VAL A 146 -36.50 2.37 14.25
C VAL A 146 -37.32 1.10 14.30
N THR A 147 -36.62 -0.03 14.32
CA THR A 147 -37.15 -1.37 14.59
C THR A 147 -36.38 -1.98 15.76
N ARG A 148 -36.93 -3.04 16.37
CA ARG A 148 -36.33 -3.72 17.52
C ARG A 148 -36.63 -5.21 17.49
N SER A 149 -35.68 -6.04 17.86
CA SER A 149 -35.87 -7.48 18.10
C SER A 149 -36.22 -7.77 19.57
N GLU A 150 -36.89 -8.90 19.82
CA GLU A 150 -37.15 -9.39 21.18
C GLU A 150 -35.92 -10.09 21.77
N THR A 151 -35.10 -10.70 20.92
CA THR A 151 -33.91 -11.47 21.30
C THR A 151 -32.73 -11.06 20.44
N ARG A 152 -31.53 -11.05 21.03
CA ARG A 152 -30.28 -10.75 20.31
C ARG A 152 -30.05 -11.76 19.20
N SER A 153 -29.69 -11.26 18.02
CA SER A 153 -29.57 -12.02 16.78
C SER A 153 -28.21 -11.91 16.11
N GLY A 154 -27.35 -11.01 16.59
CA GLY A 154 -26.00 -10.81 16.05
C GLY A 154 -25.96 -9.65 15.05
N ILE A 155 -24.75 -9.16 14.79
CA ILE A 155 -24.54 -7.90 14.06
C ILE A 155 -25.01 -8.00 12.61
N ALA A 156 -24.75 -9.11 11.90
CA ALA A 156 -25.23 -9.27 10.52
C ALA A 156 -26.76 -9.30 10.46
N ALA A 157 -27.42 -10.01 11.37
CA ALA A 157 -28.88 -10.10 11.42
C ALA A 157 -29.51 -8.72 11.72
N ALA A 158 -28.94 -7.98 12.69
CA ALA A 158 -29.35 -6.62 13.02
C ALA A 158 -29.16 -5.65 11.84
N THR A 159 -28.02 -5.71 11.16
CA THR A 159 -27.76 -4.92 9.95
C THR A 159 -28.77 -5.25 8.84
N ASN A 160 -29.06 -6.53 8.62
CA ASN A 160 -30.04 -6.97 7.63
C ASN A 160 -31.47 -6.50 7.98
N ALA A 161 -31.85 -6.51 9.26
CA ALA A 161 -33.14 -6.00 9.70
C ALA A 161 -33.26 -4.48 9.51
N ALA A 162 -32.19 -3.73 9.75
CA ALA A 162 -32.15 -2.30 9.43
C ALA A 162 -32.22 -2.05 7.91
N LEU A 163 -31.46 -2.80 7.10
CA LEU A 163 -31.48 -2.77 5.63
C LEU A 163 -32.86 -3.05 5.05
N ALA A 164 -33.64 -3.96 5.66
CA ALA A 164 -34.99 -4.27 5.21
C ALA A 164 -35.94 -3.05 5.25
N SER A 165 -35.63 -2.04 6.07
CA SER A 165 -36.39 -0.79 6.15
C SER A 165 -35.85 0.33 5.25
N ALA A 166 -34.67 0.14 4.64
CA ALA A 166 -34.01 1.13 3.80
C ALA A 166 -34.70 1.27 2.43
N ARG A 167 -34.69 2.50 1.91
CA ARG A 167 -35.32 2.91 0.65
C ARG A 167 -34.37 3.71 -0.24
N GLY A 168 -33.19 4.05 0.26
CA GLY A 168 -32.16 4.76 -0.47
C GLY A 168 -31.71 3.97 -1.70
N ARG A 169 -31.33 4.69 -2.74
CA ARG A 169 -30.61 4.13 -3.89
C ARG A 169 -29.27 3.56 -3.43
N TRP A 170 -28.64 4.25 -2.50
CA TRP A 170 -27.42 3.83 -1.83
C TRP A 170 -27.71 3.55 -0.35
N VAL A 171 -26.88 2.69 0.23
CA VAL A 171 -26.87 2.44 1.67
C VAL A 171 -25.46 2.59 2.19
N THR A 172 -25.28 3.16 3.38
CA THR A 172 -23.98 3.25 4.04
C THR A 172 -24.08 2.80 5.48
N PHE A 173 -23.01 2.22 6.00
CA PHE A 173 -22.95 1.76 7.38
C PHE A 173 -22.41 2.86 8.30
N LEU A 174 -22.87 2.85 9.55
CA LEU A 174 -22.35 3.65 10.65
C LEU A 174 -22.50 2.82 11.92
N ASP A 175 -21.39 2.58 12.61
CA ASP A 175 -21.42 1.92 13.91
C ASP A 175 -22.06 2.86 14.94
N HIS A 176 -22.84 2.27 15.86
CA HIS A 176 -23.69 3.01 16.79
C HIS A 176 -22.93 3.89 17.79
N ASP A 177 -21.62 3.71 17.90
CA ASP A 177 -20.70 4.41 18.80
C ASP A 177 -19.73 5.38 18.08
N ASP A 178 -19.80 5.47 16.76
CA ASP A 178 -18.92 6.30 15.94
C ASP A 178 -19.62 7.54 15.37
N VAL A 179 -18.85 8.41 14.71
CA VAL A 179 -19.31 9.72 14.22
C VAL A 179 -18.87 9.94 12.78
N LEU A 180 -19.79 10.47 11.97
CA LEU A 180 -19.49 10.92 10.60
C LEU A 180 -19.02 12.37 10.57
N ASP A 181 -18.07 12.69 9.68
CA ASP A 181 -17.82 14.08 9.28
C ASP A 181 -19.08 14.66 8.60
N ARG A 182 -19.33 15.96 8.77
CA ARG A 182 -20.50 16.65 8.21
C ARG A 182 -20.65 16.55 6.67
N ASN A 183 -19.58 16.22 5.95
CA ASN A 183 -19.57 16.06 4.50
C ASN A 183 -19.64 14.59 4.04
N ALA A 184 -19.70 13.62 4.95
CA ALA A 184 -19.58 12.21 4.64
C ALA A 184 -20.58 11.76 3.57
N LEU A 185 -21.87 12.04 3.77
CA LEU A 185 -22.91 11.61 2.84
C LEU A 185 -22.81 12.31 1.47
N ALA A 186 -22.48 13.61 1.47
CA ALA A 186 -22.29 14.35 0.23
C ALA A 186 -21.13 13.76 -0.59
N ALA A 187 -19.99 13.50 0.06
CA ALA A 187 -18.79 12.99 -0.61
C ALA A 187 -18.99 11.58 -1.18
N VAL A 188 -19.66 10.70 -0.43
CA VAL A 188 -19.96 9.34 -0.86
C VAL A 188 -20.92 9.32 -2.05
N VAL A 189 -22.00 10.12 -1.99
CA VAL A 189 -22.96 10.24 -3.10
C VAL A 189 -22.30 10.82 -4.36
N ASP A 190 -21.48 11.86 -4.20
CA ASP A 190 -20.71 12.45 -5.31
C ASP A 190 -19.81 11.40 -5.98
N CYS A 191 -19.11 10.59 -5.18
CA CYS A 191 -18.24 9.53 -5.67
C CYS A 191 -19.02 8.46 -6.44
N HIS A 192 -20.12 7.93 -5.89
CA HIS A 192 -20.99 6.98 -6.61
C HIS A 192 -21.40 7.51 -7.98
N ILE A 193 -21.80 8.79 -8.07
CA ILE A 193 -22.29 9.40 -9.31
C ILE A 193 -21.15 9.62 -10.31
N LYS A 194 -20.06 10.26 -9.89
CA LYS A 194 -18.96 10.63 -10.79
C LYS A 194 -18.20 9.43 -11.32
N THR A 195 -18.04 8.41 -10.50
CA THR A 195 -17.21 7.25 -10.84
C THR A 195 -18.03 6.07 -11.36
N GLY A 196 -19.34 6.04 -11.10
CA GLY A 196 -20.18 4.87 -11.32
C GLY A 196 -19.81 3.68 -10.43
N SER A 197 -19.07 3.92 -9.33
CA SER A 197 -18.70 2.86 -8.39
C SER A 197 -19.93 2.36 -7.64
N ALA A 198 -20.04 1.04 -7.51
CA ALA A 198 -21.14 0.40 -6.78
C ALA A 198 -20.80 0.17 -5.30
N VAL A 199 -19.52 0.26 -4.93
CA VAL A 199 -19.02 0.29 -3.55
C VAL A 199 -18.16 1.54 -3.40
N VAL A 200 -18.31 2.29 -2.31
CA VAL A 200 -17.51 3.48 -2.02
C VAL A 200 -17.03 3.45 -0.58
N TYR A 201 -15.75 3.77 -0.36
CA TYR A 201 -15.17 3.93 0.97
C TYR A 201 -14.42 5.25 1.10
N THR A 202 -14.08 5.63 2.33
CA THR A 202 -13.40 6.90 2.64
C THR A 202 -12.16 6.67 3.48
N ASP A 203 -11.32 7.70 3.65
CA ASP A 203 -10.33 7.72 4.73
C ASP A 203 -11.03 7.86 6.09
N HIS A 204 -10.31 7.53 7.16
CA HIS A 204 -10.81 7.68 8.53
C HIS A 204 -9.71 8.15 9.47
N ASP A 205 -10.10 8.57 10.67
CA ASP A 205 -9.21 8.79 11.80
C ASP A 205 -9.84 8.21 13.07
N MET A 206 -9.23 8.50 14.22
CA MET A 206 -9.71 8.05 15.52
C MET A 206 -10.15 9.23 16.39
N LEU A 207 -11.27 9.07 17.07
CA LEU A 207 -11.79 10.01 18.07
C LEU A 207 -11.43 9.53 19.48
N GLY A 208 -10.56 10.28 20.15
CA GLY A 208 -10.16 9.98 21.53
C GLY A 208 -11.25 10.28 22.56
N GLU A 209 -11.11 9.73 23.77
CA GLU A 209 -12.00 10.02 24.90
C GLU A 209 -11.99 11.49 25.34
N ASP A 210 -10.96 12.24 24.96
CA ASP A 210 -10.84 13.69 25.16
C ASP A 210 -11.58 14.52 24.09
N GLY A 211 -12.26 13.87 23.14
CA GLY A 211 -12.97 14.50 22.04
C GLY A 211 -12.07 14.97 20.89
N ARG A 212 -10.78 14.59 20.88
CA ARG A 212 -9.81 15.02 19.86
C ARG A 212 -9.55 13.99 18.80
N LEU A 213 -9.38 14.46 17.57
CA LEU A 213 -9.10 13.63 16.41
C LEU A 213 -7.61 13.30 16.33
N ARG A 214 -7.26 12.04 16.03
CA ARG A 214 -5.88 11.54 15.97
C ARG A 214 -5.75 10.38 15.00
N ASN A 215 -4.51 9.98 14.73
CA ASN A 215 -4.19 8.79 13.93
C ASN A 215 -4.95 8.71 12.59
N PRO A 216 -4.88 9.75 11.73
CA PRO A 216 -5.51 9.64 10.42
C PRO A 216 -4.89 8.49 9.64
N TYR A 217 -5.74 7.82 8.87
CA TYR A 217 -5.36 6.76 7.96
C TYR A 217 -5.81 7.13 6.55
N PHE A 218 -4.86 7.63 5.78
CA PHE A 218 -5.02 7.95 4.37
C PHE A 218 -4.77 6.70 3.54
N LYS A 219 -5.79 6.25 2.84
CA LYS A 219 -5.81 4.97 2.14
C LYS A 219 -5.34 5.14 0.69
N PRO A 220 -4.81 4.09 0.06
CA PRO A 220 -4.74 4.05 -1.39
C PRO A 220 -6.16 3.99 -1.98
N ASP A 221 -6.27 4.19 -3.29
CA ASP A 221 -7.42 3.71 -4.06
C ASP A 221 -7.52 2.18 -3.97
N TRP A 222 -8.57 1.60 -4.57
CA TRP A 222 -8.89 0.19 -4.41
C TRP A 222 -7.68 -0.71 -4.65
N ASN A 223 -7.28 -1.43 -3.59
CA ASN A 223 -6.11 -2.29 -3.58
C ASN A 223 -6.54 -3.66 -3.07
N TYR A 224 -6.79 -4.56 -4.00
CA TYR A 224 -7.33 -5.89 -3.78
C TYR A 224 -6.38 -6.75 -2.96
N ASP A 225 -5.09 -6.76 -3.27
CA ASP A 225 -4.10 -7.55 -2.52
C ASP A 225 -3.96 -7.05 -1.08
N LEU A 226 -3.97 -5.72 -0.86
CA LEU A 226 -4.04 -5.16 0.49
C LEU A 226 -5.35 -5.56 1.18
N PHE A 227 -6.46 -5.57 0.44
CA PHE A 227 -7.75 -5.98 0.97
C PHE A 227 -7.81 -7.47 1.28
N LEU A 228 -7.00 -8.33 0.68
CA LEU A 228 -6.88 -9.73 1.10
C LEU A 228 -5.92 -9.89 2.29
N ALA A 229 -4.96 -8.97 2.44
CA ALA A 229 -4.04 -8.97 3.58
C ALA A 229 -4.66 -8.36 4.84
N GLN A 230 -5.55 -7.37 4.73
CA GLN A 230 -6.16 -6.65 5.84
C GLN A 230 -7.43 -5.89 5.42
N MET A 231 -8.45 -5.84 6.30
CA MET A 231 -9.65 -5.00 6.15
C MET A 231 -9.32 -3.50 6.30
N TYR A 232 -8.67 -2.91 5.30
CA TYR A 232 -8.19 -1.53 5.37
C TYR A 232 -9.28 -0.47 5.12
N LEU A 233 -10.47 -0.86 4.66
CA LEU A 233 -11.56 0.07 4.36
C LEU A 233 -12.19 0.69 5.61
N GLY A 234 -12.10 0.04 6.77
CA GLY A 234 -12.81 0.47 7.98
C GLY A 234 -14.34 0.40 7.81
N HIS A 235 -15.07 1.21 8.58
CA HIS A 235 -16.51 1.02 8.78
C HIS A 235 -17.42 1.89 7.89
N LEU A 236 -16.94 3.04 7.38
CA LEU A 236 -17.71 3.85 6.42
C LEU A 236 -17.57 3.28 5.00
N VAL A 237 -18.40 2.27 4.72
CA VAL A 237 -18.54 1.70 3.38
C VAL A 237 -19.99 1.87 2.90
N SER A 238 -20.12 2.41 1.69
CA SER A 238 -21.39 2.65 1.02
C SER A 238 -21.54 1.77 -0.21
N PHE A 239 -22.76 1.36 -0.49
CA PHE A 239 -23.08 0.40 -1.52
C PHE A 239 -24.28 0.86 -2.33
N GLU A 240 -24.33 0.49 -3.62
CA GLU A 240 -25.60 0.41 -4.32
C GLU A 240 -26.51 -0.61 -3.64
N HIS A 241 -27.71 -0.16 -3.27
CA HIS A 241 -28.64 -0.98 -2.49
C HIS A 241 -29.06 -2.24 -3.25
N ASP A 242 -29.28 -2.14 -4.57
CA ASP A 242 -29.66 -3.29 -5.37
C ASP A 242 -28.51 -4.29 -5.52
N LEU A 243 -27.25 -3.85 -5.50
CA LEU A 243 -26.11 -4.75 -5.54
C LEU A 243 -26.07 -5.65 -4.31
N ILE A 244 -26.16 -5.07 -3.11
CA ILE A 244 -26.08 -5.87 -1.88
C ILE A 244 -27.25 -6.85 -1.76
N LYS A 245 -28.44 -6.49 -2.28
CA LYS A 245 -29.58 -7.41 -2.37
C LYS A 245 -29.28 -8.59 -3.29
N ARG A 246 -28.68 -8.34 -4.47
CA ARG A 246 -28.31 -9.40 -5.42
C ARG A 246 -27.25 -10.35 -4.88
N VAL A 247 -26.28 -9.86 -4.11
CA VAL A 247 -25.20 -10.70 -3.55
C VAL A 247 -25.55 -11.34 -2.21
N GLY A 248 -26.76 -11.11 -1.68
CA GLY A 248 -27.28 -11.81 -0.50
C GLY A 248 -27.10 -11.11 0.85
N LEU A 249 -27.00 -9.77 0.88
CA LEU A 249 -26.84 -8.95 2.09
C LEU A 249 -25.66 -9.40 2.98
N THR A 250 -25.68 -9.16 4.29
CA THR A 250 -24.62 -9.63 5.22
C THR A 250 -24.90 -11.06 5.72
N ARG A 251 -23.84 -11.79 6.07
CA ARG A 251 -23.90 -13.19 6.53
C ARG A 251 -23.53 -13.31 8.01
N SER A 252 -24.35 -13.98 8.81
CA SER A 252 -24.10 -14.19 10.26
C SER A 252 -22.92 -15.12 10.53
N GLU A 253 -22.56 -15.97 9.57
CA GLU A 253 -21.33 -16.76 9.60
C GLU A 253 -20.06 -15.90 9.57
N CYS A 254 -20.20 -14.62 9.21
CA CYS A 254 -19.13 -13.62 9.20
C CYS A 254 -19.39 -12.52 10.25
N ASP A 255 -20.16 -12.76 11.32
CA ASP A 255 -20.32 -11.78 12.40
C ASP A 255 -18.95 -11.32 12.93
N GLY A 256 -18.76 -10.01 13.04
CA GLY A 256 -17.48 -9.35 13.35
C GLY A 256 -16.66 -8.91 12.13
N SER A 257 -16.95 -9.47 10.94
CA SER A 257 -16.32 -9.12 9.65
C SER A 257 -17.33 -9.10 8.49
N GLN A 258 -18.60 -8.90 8.82
CA GLN A 258 -19.71 -9.07 7.88
C GLN A 258 -19.69 -8.04 6.74
N ASP A 259 -19.10 -6.87 6.98
CA ASP A 259 -18.82 -5.83 6.01
C ASP A 259 -17.65 -6.22 5.08
N TYR A 260 -16.58 -6.78 5.63
CA TYR A 260 -15.45 -7.33 4.88
C TYR A 260 -15.92 -8.39 3.88
N ASP A 261 -16.70 -9.36 4.37
CA ASP A 261 -17.36 -10.37 3.54
C ASP A 261 -18.23 -9.76 2.42
N LEU A 262 -19.09 -8.81 2.77
CA LEU A 262 -19.99 -8.18 1.81
C LEU A 262 -19.24 -7.47 0.69
N VAL A 263 -18.16 -6.74 1.02
CA VAL A 263 -17.32 -6.07 0.02
C VAL A 263 -16.67 -7.10 -0.90
N LEU A 264 -16.10 -8.19 -0.38
CA LEU A 264 -15.50 -9.25 -1.18
C LEU A 264 -16.50 -9.85 -2.17
N ARG A 265 -17.73 -10.15 -1.71
CA ARG A 265 -18.80 -10.65 -2.59
C ARG A 265 -19.25 -9.63 -3.63
N CYS A 266 -19.28 -8.34 -3.31
CA CYS A 266 -19.56 -7.29 -4.27
C CYS A 266 -18.49 -7.24 -5.37
N VAL A 267 -17.20 -7.30 -4.98
CA VAL A 267 -16.07 -7.30 -5.92
C VAL A 267 -16.09 -8.54 -6.80
N ALA A 268 -16.35 -9.73 -6.24
CA ALA A 268 -16.52 -10.96 -7.00
C ALA A 268 -17.68 -10.88 -8.02
N ALA A 269 -18.71 -10.09 -7.72
CA ALA A 269 -19.81 -9.79 -8.65
C ALA A 269 -19.48 -8.69 -9.69
N GLY A 270 -18.23 -8.24 -9.77
CA GLY A 270 -17.75 -7.24 -10.73
C GLY A 270 -18.01 -5.79 -10.32
N ALA A 271 -18.28 -5.53 -9.03
CA ALA A 271 -18.51 -4.17 -8.56
C ALA A 271 -17.24 -3.31 -8.71
N LYS A 272 -17.41 -2.12 -9.29
CA LYS A 272 -16.40 -1.08 -9.25
C LYS A 272 -16.36 -0.46 -7.85
N VAL A 273 -15.17 -0.39 -7.26
CA VAL A 273 -14.94 0.22 -5.94
C VAL A 273 -14.37 1.63 -6.13
N GLY A 274 -14.97 2.62 -5.46
CA GLY A 274 -14.53 4.01 -5.45
C GLY A 274 -13.97 4.41 -4.09
N HIS A 275 -12.98 5.29 -4.11
CA HIS A 275 -12.35 5.83 -2.92
C HIS A 275 -12.59 7.34 -2.84
N VAL A 276 -12.95 7.82 -1.66
CA VAL A 276 -12.98 9.24 -1.32
C VAL A 276 -11.77 9.55 -0.42
N PRO A 277 -10.71 10.21 -0.94
CA PRO A 277 -9.49 10.49 -0.18
C PRO A 277 -9.67 11.66 0.80
N ARG A 278 -10.65 11.50 1.70
CA ARG A 278 -11.02 12.46 2.75
C ARG A 278 -11.38 11.69 4.00
N VAL A 279 -10.95 12.20 5.15
CA VAL A 279 -11.29 11.63 6.45
C VAL A 279 -12.73 12.00 6.77
N LEU A 280 -13.63 11.03 6.65
CA LEU A 280 -15.08 11.23 6.76
C LEU A 280 -15.74 10.35 7.84
N TYR A 281 -14.93 9.55 8.52
CA TYR A 281 -15.34 8.68 9.61
C TYR A 281 -14.40 8.85 10.79
N HIS A 282 -14.96 9.04 11.96
CA HIS A 282 -14.24 9.24 13.20
C HIS A 282 -14.46 8.03 14.11
N TRP A 283 -13.50 7.11 14.12
CA TRP A 283 -13.59 5.84 14.82
C TRP A 283 -13.27 6.03 16.30
N ARG A 284 -14.25 5.81 17.18
CA ARG A 284 -14.10 6.08 18.60
C ARG A 284 -13.22 5.07 19.29
N MET A 285 -12.29 5.58 20.08
CA MET A 285 -11.44 4.79 20.97
C MET A 285 -12.11 4.65 22.33
N HIS A 286 -12.51 3.43 22.70
CA HIS A 286 -12.99 3.07 24.04
C HIS A 286 -12.73 1.59 24.32
N ALA A 287 -12.86 1.15 25.58
CA ALA A 287 -12.48 -0.21 26.02
C ALA A 287 -13.13 -1.38 25.26
N GLY A 288 -14.29 -1.17 24.61
CA GLY A 288 -14.99 -2.18 23.80
C GLY A 288 -14.71 -2.08 22.30
N SER A 289 -13.90 -1.11 21.87
CA SER A 289 -13.59 -0.83 20.48
C SER A 289 -12.25 -1.43 20.07
N THR A 290 -12.22 -2.00 18.86
CA THR A 290 -10.98 -2.46 18.23
C THR A 290 -10.04 -1.31 17.86
N ALA A 291 -10.53 -0.06 17.81
CA ALA A 291 -9.68 1.14 17.67
C ALA A 291 -8.76 1.34 18.87
N ALA A 292 -9.21 0.96 20.08
CA ALA A 292 -8.42 1.08 21.31
C ALA A 292 -7.59 -0.18 21.59
N ASN A 293 -8.14 -1.37 21.29
CA ASN A 293 -7.46 -2.64 21.46
C ASN A 293 -7.93 -3.68 20.44
N ALA A 294 -7.04 -4.12 19.57
CA ALA A 294 -7.30 -5.15 18.58
C ALA A 294 -7.78 -6.48 19.22
N ASP A 295 -7.32 -6.81 20.44
CA ASP A 295 -7.70 -8.03 21.15
C ASP A 295 -9.13 -8.00 21.75
N SER A 296 -9.85 -6.89 21.65
CA SER A 296 -11.19 -6.75 22.23
C SER A 296 -12.23 -7.69 21.61
N LYS A 297 -12.01 -8.16 20.37
CA LYS A 297 -12.92 -9.01 19.60
C LYS A 297 -12.16 -10.11 18.84
N PRO A 298 -11.60 -11.12 19.52
CA PRO A 298 -10.75 -12.13 18.86
C PRO A 298 -11.52 -12.95 17.80
N TYR A 299 -12.83 -13.17 17.99
CA TYR A 299 -13.67 -13.87 17.02
C TYR A 299 -13.74 -13.16 15.66
N ALA A 300 -13.56 -11.84 15.61
CA ALA A 300 -13.61 -11.07 14.36
C ALA A 300 -12.42 -11.39 13.44
N HIS A 301 -11.29 -11.84 14.01
CA HIS A 301 -10.13 -12.27 13.23
C HIS A 301 -10.43 -13.57 12.48
N ASP A 302 -10.93 -14.59 13.17
CA ASP A 302 -11.35 -15.85 12.55
C ASP A 302 -12.46 -15.64 11.51
N SER A 303 -13.37 -14.71 11.80
CA SER A 303 -14.45 -14.30 10.91
C SER A 303 -13.91 -13.63 9.63
N GLY A 304 -12.90 -12.76 9.77
CA GLY A 304 -12.22 -12.12 8.64
C GLY A 304 -11.48 -13.13 7.76
N LYS A 305 -10.71 -14.04 8.37
CA LYS A 305 -10.05 -15.16 7.67
C LYS A 305 -11.05 -15.98 6.86
N ARG A 306 -12.20 -16.31 7.45
CA ARG A 306 -13.28 -17.05 6.80
C ARG A 306 -13.88 -16.30 5.62
N ALA A 307 -14.11 -14.99 5.76
CA ALA A 307 -14.61 -14.15 4.67
C ALA A 307 -13.66 -14.16 3.46
N ILE A 308 -12.35 -14.03 3.72
CA ILE A 308 -11.32 -14.11 2.68
C ILE A 308 -11.28 -15.52 2.07
N GLN A 309 -11.36 -16.58 2.89
CA GLN A 309 -11.36 -17.95 2.39
C GLN A 309 -12.53 -18.19 1.43
N TYR A 310 -13.74 -17.79 1.80
CA TYR A 310 -14.91 -17.90 0.91
C TYR A 310 -14.73 -17.17 -0.41
N HIS A 311 -14.04 -16.03 -0.39
CA HIS A 311 -13.76 -15.26 -1.58
C HIS A 311 -12.71 -15.93 -2.47
N VAL A 312 -11.58 -16.34 -1.90
CA VAL A 312 -10.50 -16.97 -2.68
C VAL A 312 -10.87 -18.37 -3.16
N ASP A 313 -11.75 -19.10 -2.48
CA ASP A 313 -12.31 -20.36 -2.99
C ASP A 313 -13.01 -20.18 -4.35
N ALA A 314 -13.65 -19.03 -4.55
CA ALA A 314 -14.36 -18.70 -5.78
C ALA A 314 -13.44 -18.09 -6.86
N VAL A 315 -12.51 -17.21 -6.45
CA VAL A 315 -11.66 -16.46 -7.40
C VAL A 315 -10.37 -17.20 -7.76
N TYR A 316 -9.80 -17.94 -6.82
CA TYR A 316 -8.53 -18.68 -6.94
C TYR A 316 -8.68 -20.10 -6.39
N PRO A 317 -9.35 -21.00 -7.13
CA PRO A 317 -9.60 -22.36 -6.64
C PRO A 317 -8.33 -23.07 -6.15
N GLY A 318 -8.34 -23.49 -4.88
CA GLY A 318 -7.20 -24.13 -4.22
C GLY A 318 -6.31 -23.17 -3.39
N ALA A 319 -6.56 -21.86 -3.43
CA ALA A 319 -5.90 -20.92 -2.53
C ALA A 319 -6.30 -21.16 -1.07
N GLN A 320 -5.37 -20.90 -0.17
CA GLN A 320 -5.55 -21.07 1.27
C GLN A 320 -5.25 -19.76 1.99
N VAL A 321 -6.03 -19.42 3.01
CA VAL A 321 -5.81 -18.26 3.85
C VAL A 321 -5.20 -18.70 5.17
N GLU A 322 -3.99 -18.23 5.44
CA GLU A 322 -3.25 -18.44 6.67
C GLU A 322 -3.29 -17.17 7.53
N ASP A 323 -3.00 -17.32 8.83
CA ASP A 323 -2.87 -16.16 9.71
C ASP A 323 -1.51 -15.50 9.45
N GLY A 324 -1.52 -14.19 9.31
CA GLY A 324 -0.29 -13.41 9.29
C GLY A 324 0.33 -13.31 10.69
N PRO A 325 1.54 -12.75 10.80
CA PRO A 325 2.23 -12.60 12.09
C PRO A 325 1.57 -11.59 13.05
N ASN A 326 0.54 -10.87 12.61
CA ASN A 326 -0.17 -9.85 13.40
C ASN A 326 -1.68 -10.08 13.34
N LEU A 327 -2.40 -9.71 14.40
CA LEU A 327 -3.85 -9.83 14.44
C LEU A 327 -4.50 -9.00 13.32
N PHE A 328 -5.57 -9.54 12.73
CA PHE A 328 -6.28 -8.98 11.56
C PHE A 328 -5.42 -8.82 10.29
N CYS A 329 -4.27 -9.47 10.24
CA CYS A 329 -3.46 -9.59 9.03
C CYS A 329 -3.49 -11.06 8.58
N TYR A 330 -3.65 -11.28 7.28
CA TYR A 330 -3.80 -12.61 6.70
C TYR A 330 -2.81 -12.82 5.55
N ASP A 331 -2.43 -14.07 5.33
CA ASP A 331 -1.53 -14.47 4.25
C ASP A 331 -2.27 -15.43 3.31
N VAL A 332 -2.54 -14.97 2.08
CA VAL A 332 -3.16 -15.82 1.07
C VAL A 332 -2.09 -16.56 0.30
N ARG A 333 -2.11 -17.89 0.36
CA ARG A 333 -1.23 -18.79 -0.39
C ARG A 333 -1.94 -19.25 -1.66
N TYR A 334 -1.30 -19.04 -2.80
CA TYR A 334 -1.88 -19.38 -4.10
C TYR A 334 -1.34 -20.73 -4.59
N PRO A 335 -2.19 -21.61 -5.15
CA PRO A 335 -1.75 -22.91 -5.61
C PRO A 335 -0.97 -22.77 -6.92
N TYR A 336 0.24 -23.32 -6.94
CA TYR A 336 1.04 -23.53 -8.15
C TYR A 336 1.55 -24.99 -8.25
N ALA A 337 1.10 -25.84 -7.30
CA ALA A 337 1.59 -27.18 -7.06
C ALA A 337 0.75 -28.27 -7.76
N GLN A 338 1.02 -28.48 -9.03
CA GLN A 338 0.92 -29.81 -9.66
C GLN A 338 2.20 -30.21 -10.42
N HIS A 339 3.05 -29.24 -10.80
CA HIS A 339 4.26 -29.52 -11.62
C HIS A 339 5.53 -28.84 -11.09
N ALA A 340 5.47 -28.07 -9.99
CA ALA A 340 6.57 -27.24 -9.47
C ALA A 340 7.27 -26.45 -10.59
N PRO A 341 6.68 -25.35 -11.10
CA PRO A 341 7.14 -24.66 -12.30
C PRO A 341 8.59 -24.22 -12.20
N LYS A 342 9.34 -24.31 -13.30
CA LYS A 342 10.75 -23.90 -13.28
C LYS A 342 10.85 -22.37 -13.16
N ALA A 343 11.68 -21.86 -12.26
CA ALA A 343 12.03 -20.45 -12.17
C ALA A 343 13.43 -20.19 -12.74
N SER A 344 13.59 -19.21 -13.62
CA SER A 344 14.91 -18.78 -14.12
C SER A 344 15.31 -17.48 -13.43
N ILE A 345 16.34 -17.55 -12.59
CA ILE A 345 16.93 -16.40 -11.90
C ILE A 345 18.00 -15.80 -12.81
N ILE A 346 17.79 -14.58 -13.27
CA ILE A 346 18.64 -13.87 -14.24
C ILE A 346 19.42 -12.79 -13.50
N ILE A 347 20.76 -12.87 -13.58
CA ILE A 347 21.67 -11.99 -12.85
C ILE A 347 22.72 -11.40 -13.80
N PRO A 348 22.52 -10.16 -14.29
CA PRO A 348 23.56 -9.45 -15.03
C PRO A 348 24.74 -9.08 -14.12
N THR A 349 25.96 -9.29 -14.59
CA THR A 349 27.17 -8.97 -13.85
C THR A 349 28.31 -8.48 -14.75
N ARG A 350 29.26 -7.79 -14.15
CA ARG A 350 30.57 -7.47 -14.73
C ARG A 350 31.58 -7.28 -13.61
N ASP A 351 32.58 -8.16 -13.53
CA ASP A 351 33.50 -8.24 -12.40
C ASP A 351 32.74 -8.34 -11.05
N GLY A 352 33.34 -7.92 -9.94
CA GLY A 352 32.65 -7.81 -8.66
C GLY A 352 32.31 -9.16 -8.01
N LEU A 353 33.24 -10.12 -8.10
CA LEU A 353 33.07 -11.45 -7.49
C LEU A 353 32.73 -11.39 -6.00
N ASP A 354 33.21 -10.37 -5.28
CA ASP A 354 32.90 -10.12 -3.86
C ASP A 354 31.42 -9.81 -3.59
N LEU A 355 30.64 -9.49 -4.62
CA LEU A 355 29.19 -9.31 -4.56
C LEU A 355 28.44 -10.51 -5.15
N LEU A 356 28.86 -10.92 -6.37
CA LEU A 356 28.20 -11.98 -7.12
C LEU A 356 28.21 -13.32 -6.37
N ARG A 357 29.35 -13.66 -5.77
CA ARG A 357 29.50 -14.94 -5.07
C ARG A 357 28.59 -15.04 -3.83
N PRO A 358 28.58 -14.06 -2.89
CA PRO A 358 27.61 -14.05 -1.80
C PRO A 358 26.15 -14.13 -2.27
N CYS A 359 25.82 -13.46 -3.37
CA CYS A 359 24.48 -13.53 -3.95
C CYS A 359 24.08 -14.98 -4.31
N ILE A 360 24.89 -15.65 -5.13
CA ILE A 360 24.62 -17.03 -5.58
C ILE A 360 24.70 -18.03 -4.43
N GLU A 361 25.70 -17.90 -3.56
CA GLU A 361 25.84 -18.77 -2.38
C GLU A 361 24.63 -18.61 -1.43
N SER A 362 24.08 -17.40 -1.28
CA SER A 362 22.87 -17.18 -0.47
C SER A 362 21.63 -17.83 -1.09
N ILE A 363 21.49 -17.78 -2.42
CA ILE A 363 20.38 -18.44 -3.13
C ILE A 363 20.45 -19.95 -2.89
N GLN A 364 21.61 -20.58 -3.07
CA GLN A 364 21.78 -22.00 -2.82
C GLN A 364 21.55 -22.39 -1.36
N ALA A 365 22.11 -21.62 -0.42
CA ALA A 365 22.12 -21.99 0.98
C ALA A 365 20.77 -21.78 1.67
N ARG A 366 19.92 -20.89 1.15
CA ARG A 366 18.73 -20.43 1.87
C ARG A 366 17.41 -20.66 1.13
N THR A 367 17.40 -21.01 -0.15
CA THR A 367 16.14 -21.15 -0.91
C THR A 367 15.51 -22.53 -0.75
N ASP A 368 14.26 -22.59 -0.28
CA ASP A 368 13.50 -23.84 -0.15
C ASP A 368 12.89 -24.33 -1.48
N TYR A 369 12.69 -23.42 -2.43
CA TYR A 369 12.19 -23.75 -3.76
C TYR A 369 13.26 -24.50 -4.57
N THR A 370 12.93 -25.66 -5.11
CA THR A 370 13.95 -26.56 -5.69
C THR A 370 14.04 -26.54 -7.22
N ASN A 371 12.97 -26.20 -7.93
CA ASN A 371 12.99 -26.22 -9.41
C ASN A 371 13.38 -24.85 -9.98
N PHE A 372 14.66 -24.51 -9.92
CA PHE A 372 15.16 -23.27 -10.51
C PHE A 372 16.48 -23.49 -11.27
N GLU A 373 16.79 -22.52 -12.14
CA GLU A 373 18.12 -22.32 -12.71
C GLU A 373 18.60 -20.90 -12.42
N ILE A 374 19.91 -20.70 -12.43
CA ILE A 374 20.55 -19.39 -12.36
C ILE A 374 21.27 -19.14 -13.68
N ILE A 375 20.98 -18.01 -14.31
CA ILE A 375 21.61 -17.53 -15.53
C ILE A 375 22.36 -16.24 -15.19
N VAL A 376 23.68 -16.32 -15.13
CA VAL A 376 24.54 -15.15 -14.98
C VAL A 376 24.86 -14.58 -16.36
N VAL A 377 24.52 -13.31 -16.57
CA VAL A 377 24.86 -12.61 -17.82
C VAL A 377 26.15 -11.84 -17.62
N ASP A 378 27.26 -12.41 -18.08
CA ASP A 378 28.57 -11.81 -17.97
C ASP A 378 28.77 -10.76 -19.09
N ASN A 379 28.69 -9.47 -18.73
CA ASN A 379 28.84 -8.37 -19.66
C ASN A 379 30.33 -7.94 -19.81
N GLY A 380 31.18 -8.91 -20.14
CA GLY A 380 32.59 -8.70 -20.44
C GLY A 380 33.42 -8.40 -19.19
N SER A 381 33.33 -9.27 -18.18
CA SER A 381 34.25 -9.30 -17.03
C SER A 381 35.70 -9.43 -17.49
N LYS A 382 36.61 -8.79 -16.77
CA LYS A 382 38.06 -8.77 -17.03
C LYS A 382 38.89 -9.22 -15.84
N ASP A 383 38.30 -9.22 -14.65
CA ASP A 383 38.94 -9.74 -13.44
C ASP A 383 39.15 -11.26 -13.56
N PRO A 384 40.41 -11.74 -13.51
CA PRO A 384 40.70 -13.17 -13.61
C PRO A 384 39.99 -14.00 -12.54
N ALA A 385 39.85 -13.49 -11.32
CA ALA A 385 39.18 -14.23 -10.25
C ALA A 385 37.70 -14.45 -10.55
N THR A 386 37.02 -13.42 -11.07
CA THR A 386 35.63 -13.52 -11.53
C THR A 386 35.49 -14.55 -12.65
N LEU A 387 36.35 -14.51 -13.66
CA LEU A 387 36.31 -15.42 -14.81
C LEU A 387 36.58 -16.88 -14.40
N GLU A 388 37.62 -17.13 -13.59
CA GLU A 388 37.94 -18.46 -13.06
C GLU A 388 36.78 -19.05 -12.26
N TRP A 389 36.11 -18.22 -11.44
CA TRP A 389 34.98 -18.67 -10.65
C TRP A 389 33.75 -18.99 -11.51
N LEU A 390 33.44 -18.17 -12.52
CA LEU A 390 32.34 -18.42 -13.45
C LEU A 390 32.54 -19.71 -14.27
N ASP A 391 33.76 -19.97 -14.71
CA ASP A 391 34.12 -21.21 -15.42
C ASP A 391 33.93 -22.44 -14.51
N ALA A 392 34.41 -22.36 -13.27
CA ALA A 392 34.24 -23.42 -12.28
C ALA A 392 32.75 -23.71 -12.01
N MET A 393 31.93 -22.67 -11.83
CA MET A 393 30.49 -22.78 -11.57
C MET A 393 29.69 -23.31 -12.76
N SER A 394 30.19 -23.17 -13.99
CA SER A 394 29.51 -23.65 -15.20
C SER A 394 29.40 -25.19 -15.27
N ASN A 395 30.05 -25.91 -14.36
CA ASN A 395 29.90 -27.36 -14.21
C ASN A 395 28.64 -27.78 -13.43
N GLU A 396 27.99 -26.84 -12.75
CA GLU A 396 26.80 -27.10 -11.95
C GLU A 396 25.53 -27.15 -12.83
N PRO A 397 24.66 -28.17 -12.71
CA PRO A 397 23.52 -28.35 -13.63
C PRO A 397 22.42 -27.29 -13.50
N TRP A 398 22.41 -26.54 -12.38
CA TRP A 398 21.46 -25.47 -12.09
C TRP A 398 22.04 -24.08 -12.39
N PHE A 399 23.27 -23.99 -12.92
CA PHE A 399 23.97 -22.73 -13.17
C PHE A 399 24.43 -22.62 -14.62
N ARG A 400 24.24 -21.45 -15.22
CA ARG A 400 24.70 -21.16 -16.58
C ARG A 400 25.24 -19.76 -16.68
N VAL A 401 26.31 -19.61 -17.47
CA VAL A 401 26.88 -18.30 -17.82
C VAL A 401 26.52 -17.97 -19.27
N LEU A 402 25.94 -16.80 -19.48
CA LEU A 402 25.68 -16.23 -20.79
C LEU A 402 26.66 -15.08 -21.04
N GLN A 403 27.57 -15.29 -21.97
CA GLN A 403 28.57 -14.30 -22.35
C GLN A 403 27.94 -13.21 -23.25
N ALA A 404 28.07 -11.95 -22.85
CA ALA A 404 27.49 -10.81 -23.56
C ALA A 404 28.51 -9.67 -23.69
N ASP A 405 29.47 -9.80 -24.60
CA ASP A 405 30.45 -8.74 -24.90
C ASP A 405 29.85 -7.66 -25.82
N VAL A 406 28.90 -6.91 -25.25
CA VAL A 406 28.17 -5.80 -25.89
C VAL A 406 28.22 -4.55 -25.01
N PRO A 407 28.00 -3.34 -25.56
CA PRO A 407 27.85 -2.14 -24.74
C PRO A 407 26.80 -2.35 -23.64
N PHE A 408 27.10 -1.86 -22.43
CA PHE A 408 26.23 -2.07 -21.29
C PHE A 408 24.84 -1.47 -21.54
N ASN A 409 23.83 -2.32 -21.39
CA ASN A 409 22.42 -1.95 -21.35
C ASN A 409 21.72 -3.00 -20.48
N TRP A 410 21.28 -2.59 -19.28
CA TRP A 410 20.71 -3.50 -18.29
C TRP A 410 19.45 -4.20 -18.84
N SER A 411 18.59 -3.45 -19.53
CA SER A 411 17.36 -3.97 -20.14
C SER A 411 17.67 -5.02 -21.22
N ALA A 412 18.63 -4.72 -22.12
CA ALA A 412 19.02 -5.64 -23.19
C ALA A 412 19.69 -6.92 -22.66
N LEU A 413 20.53 -6.81 -21.61
CA LEU A 413 21.15 -7.98 -20.97
C LEU A 413 20.10 -8.91 -20.36
N ASN A 414 19.09 -8.35 -19.70
CA ASN A 414 17.98 -9.13 -19.15
C ASN A 414 17.12 -9.78 -20.23
N ASN A 415 16.79 -9.05 -21.31
CA ASN A 415 16.05 -9.61 -22.46
C ASN A 415 16.82 -10.76 -23.13
N LEU A 416 18.13 -10.60 -23.31
CA LEU A 416 19.00 -11.61 -23.89
C LEU A 416 18.98 -12.92 -23.08
N ALA A 417 19.07 -12.83 -21.75
CA ALA A 417 18.96 -13.99 -20.88
C ALA A 417 17.54 -14.59 -20.86
N ALA A 418 16.51 -13.73 -20.79
CA ALA A 418 15.12 -14.17 -20.80
C ALA A 418 14.76 -14.99 -22.06
N ALA A 419 15.38 -14.68 -23.20
CA ALA A 419 15.20 -15.43 -24.45
C ALA A 419 15.77 -16.86 -24.41
N SER A 420 16.72 -17.15 -23.53
CA SER A 420 17.35 -18.48 -23.37
C SER A 420 16.98 -19.21 -22.07
N ALA A 421 16.25 -18.53 -21.19
CA ALA A 421 15.72 -19.07 -19.95
C ALA A 421 14.66 -20.16 -20.21
N GLU A 422 14.64 -21.20 -19.39
CA GLU A 422 13.70 -22.33 -19.53
C GLU A 422 12.50 -22.23 -18.57
N GLY A 423 12.55 -21.28 -17.63
CA GLY A 423 11.55 -21.08 -16.60
C GLY A 423 10.22 -20.56 -17.13
N GLU A 424 9.15 -21.01 -16.49
CA GLU A 424 7.81 -20.46 -16.61
C GLU A 424 7.69 -19.12 -15.86
N VAL A 425 8.55 -18.91 -14.86
CA VAL A 425 8.71 -17.65 -14.13
C VAL A 425 10.13 -17.13 -14.34
N LEU A 426 10.25 -15.87 -14.73
CA LEU A 426 11.50 -15.14 -14.85
C LEU A 426 11.68 -14.29 -13.61
N VAL A 427 12.83 -14.39 -12.96
CA VAL A 427 13.19 -13.60 -11.78
C VAL A 427 14.44 -12.79 -12.10
N PHE A 428 14.29 -11.49 -12.29
CA PHE A 428 15.41 -10.58 -12.52
C PHE A 428 15.95 -10.10 -11.18
N LEU A 429 17.25 -10.30 -10.97
CA LEU A 429 17.90 -10.10 -9.68
C LEU A 429 19.24 -9.39 -9.85
N ASN A 430 19.51 -8.40 -9.01
CA ASN A 430 20.82 -7.76 -8.98
C ASN A 430 21.87 -8.67 -8.32
N ASN A 431 23.11 -8.56 -8.78
CA ASN A 431 24.24 -9.37 -8.32
C ASN A 431 24.74 -9.05 -6.90
N ASP A 432 24.24 -7.99 -6.26
CA ASP A 432 24.60 -7.52 -4.93
C ASP A 432 23.47 -7.70 -3.89
N THR A 433 22.68 -8.76 -4.10
CA THR A 433 21.59 -9.17 -3.21
C THR A 433 21.94 -10.42 -2.41
N GLU A 434 21.35 -10.60 -1.24
CA GLU A 434 21.44 -11.83 -0.45
C GLU A 434 20.05 -12.27 0.04
N VAL A 435 19.73 -13.55 -0.07
CA VAL A 435 18.45 -14.12 0.38
C VAL A 435 18.32 -14.02 1.90
N ALA A 436 17.17 -13.53 2.39
CA ALA A 436 16.89 -13.40 3.83
C ALA A 436 15.66 -14.20 4.31
N SER A 437 14.71 -14.56 3.44
CA SER A 437 13.64 -15.53 3.75
C SER A 437 13.75 -16.78 2.87
N ALA A 438 13.51 -17.95 3.46
CA ALA A 438 13.79 -19.21 2.77
C ALA A 438 12.80 -19.52 1.64
N ASP A 439 11.56 -19.06 1.81
CA ASP A 439 10.46 -19.23 0.88
C ASP A 439 10.34 -18.10 -0.15
N TRP A 440 11.30 -17.17 -0.22
CA TRP A 440 11.24 -15.99 -1.10
C TRP A 440 10.85 -16.34 -2.55
N LEU A 441 11.49 -17.36 -3.13
CA LEU A 441 11.26 -17.75 -4.52
C LEU A 441 9.88 -18.40 -4.68
N GLN A 442 9.45 -19.20 -3.71
CA GLN A 442 8.10 -19.76 -3.68
C GLN A 442 7.04 -18.64 -3.66
N ARG A 443 7.21 -17.60 -2.83
CA ARG A 443 6.30 -16.46 -2.73
C ARG A 443 6.23 -15.64 -4.02
N LEU A 444 7.37 -15.47 -4.69
CA LEU A 444 7.41 -14.79 -5.99
C LEU A 444 6.77 -15.64 -7.10
N VAL A 445 7.05 -16.94 -7.14
CA VAL A 445 6.48 -17.86 -8.14
C VAL A 445 4.96 -17.94 -8.03
N GLU A 446 4.42 -18.12 -6.82
CA GLU A 446 2.97 -18.24 -6.61
C GLU A 446 2.22 -16.97 -7.03
N ASN A 447 2.82 -15.79 -6.84
CA ASN A 447 2.23 -14.52 -7.23
C ASN A 447 2.42 -14.21 -8.72
N ALA A 448 3.60 -14.48 -9.29
CA ALA A 448 3.89 -14.23 -10.71
C ALA A 448 3.01 -15.06 -11.66
N LEU A 449 2.56 -16.24 -11.22
CA LEU A 449 1.69 -17.14 -11.99
C LEU A 449 0.20 -16.83 -11.88
N ARG A 450 -0.19 -15.89 -11.01
CA ARG A 450 -1.58 -15.43 -10.95
C ARG A 450 -1.99 -14.82 -12.29
N PRO A 451 -3.14 -15.21 -12.88
CA PRO A 451 -3.56 -14.71 -14.19
C PRO A 451 -3.71 -13.18 -14.25
N ASP A 452 -4.01 -12.55 -13.12
CA ASP A 452 -4.22 -11.12 -12.94
C ASP A 452 -2.96 -10.33 -12.58
N VAL A 453 -1.84 -10.99 -12.27
CA VAL A 453 -0.58 -10.33 -11.90
C VAL A 453 0.34 -10.29 -13.10
N GLY A 454 0.94 -9.13 -13.36
CA GLY A 454 1.87 -8.87 -14.45
C GLY A 454 3.32 -8.81 -13.98
N ALA A 455 3.56 -8.39 -12.74
CA ALA A 455 4.87 -8.43 -12.09
C ALA A 455 4.69 -8.49 -10.57
N CYS A 456 5.64 -9.06 -9.85
CA CYS A 456 5.70 -8.94 -8.40
C CYS A 456 7.14 -8.78 -7.90
N GLY A 457 7.32 -8.14 -6.75
CA GLY A 457 8.65 -7.83 -6.21
C GLY A 457 8.75 -8.01 -4.70
N ALA A 458 9.96 -8.29 -4.26
CA ALA A 458 10.29 -8.61 -2.87
C ALA A 458 10.38 -7.35 -1.97
N LEU A 459 10.31 -7.56 -0.65
CA LEU A 459 10.88 -6.60 0.32
C LEU A 459 12.40 -6.62 0.23
N LEU A 460 13.00 -5.46 0.00
CA LEU A 460 14.45 -5.31 0.05
C LEU A 460 14.84 -4.52 1.28
N LEU A 461 15.82 -5.06 2.01
CA LEU A 461 16.41 -4.44 3.18
C LEU A 461 17.83 -3.96 2.87
N TYR A 462 18.24 -2.88 3.52
CA TYR A 462 19.64 -2.53 3.66
C TYR A 462 20.35 -3.52 4.58
N ALA A 463 21.69 -3.50 4.55
CA ALA A 463 22.52 -4.34 5.42
C ALA A 463 22.31 -4.08 6.93
N ASP A 464 21.75 -2.93 7.31
CA ASP A 464 21.38 -2.60 8.69
C ASP A 464 19.97 -3.07 9.08
N GLY A 465 19.27 -3.77 8.18
CA GLY A 465 17.91 -4.28 8.37
C GLY A 465 16.80 -3.26 8.13
N SER A 466 17.13 -2.01 7.81
CA SER A 466 16.13 -1.02 7.43
C SER A 466 15.59 -1.27 6.01
N ILE A 467 14.37 -0.83 5.73
CA ILE A 467 13.72 -0.98 4.43
C ILE A 467 14.47 -0.16 3.38
N GLN A 468 14.83 -0.79 2.27
CA GLN A 468 15.21 -0.13 1.04
C GLN A 468 14.02 0.00 0.09
N HIS A 469 13.31 -1.11 -0.14
CA HIS A 469 12.18 -1.17 -1.08
C HIS A 469 11.02 -1.88 -0.42
N ALA A 470 9.90 -1.17 -0.33
CA ALA A 470 8.61 -1.74 0.01
C ALA A 470 7.57 -1.32 -1.03
N GLY A 471 7.90 -1.31 -2.32
CA GLY A 471 7.09 -0.72 -3.39
C GLY A 471 7.60 0.63 -3.90
N VAL A 472 7.42 0.90 -5.20
CA VAL A 472 7.73 2.19 -5.84
C VAL A 472 6.46 3.03 -5.96
N VAL A 473 6.57 4.32 -5.62
CA VAL A 473 5.53 5.33 -5.83
C VAL A 473 5.93 6.23 -6.99
N VAL A 474 5.12 6.28 -8.05
CA VAL A 474 5.39 7.15 -9.20
C VAL A 474 5.01 8.59 -8.85
N GLY A 475 5.90 9.54 -9.15
CA GLY A 475 5.82 10.94 -8.72
C GLY A 475 6.59 11.24 -7.44
N MET A 476 6.96 10.22 -6.65
CA MET A 476 7.76 10.42 -5.44
C MET A 476 9.15 10.97 -5.81
N GLY A 477 9.61 11.98 -5.07
CA GLY A 477 10.84 12.71 -5.40
C GLY A 477 10.80 13.45 -6.75
N GLY A 478 9.62 13.56 -7.36
CA GLY A 478 9.40 14.14 -8.69
C GLY A 478 9.55 13.16 -9.85
N TRP A 479 9.91 11.90 -9.61
CA TRP A 479 10.09 10.86 -10.65
C TRP A 479 9.38 9.57 -10.26
N ALA A 480 10.08 8.67 -9.56
CA ALA A 480 9.57 7.47 -8.93
C ALA A 480 10.61 7.09 -7.85
N ASP A 481 10.16 6.75 -6.65
CA ASP A 481 11.06 6.38 -5.54
C ASP A 481 10.37 5.38 -4.60
N HIS A 482 11.14 4.84 -3.67
CA HIS A 482 10.75 3.76 -2.77
C HIS A 482 10.09 4.33 -1.51
N VAL A 483 8.85 3.91 -1.24
CA VAL A 483 8.16 4.27 0.02
C VAL A 483 8.74 3.46 1.19
N PHE A 484 8.70 4.04 2.38
CA PHE A 484 9.24 3.52 3.65
C PHE A 484 10.77 3.39 3.74
N LYS A 485 11.51 3.92 2.76
CA LYS A 485 12.98 3.87 2.74
C LYS A 485 13.60 4.39 4.05
N GLY A 486 14.45 3.57 4.67
CA GLY A 486 15.13 3.82 5.94
C GLY A 486 14.33 3.49 7.21
N GLN A 487 13.07 3.05 7.09
CA GLN A 487 12.27 2.62 8.25
C GLN A 487 12.52 1.16 8.60
N GLN A 488 12.00 0.71 9.75
CA GLN A 488 12.08 -0.70 10.16
C GLN A 488 10.92 -1.51 9.53
N PRO A 489 11.15 -2.76 9.10
CA PRO A 489 10.13 -3.63 8.53
C PRO A 489 9.22 -4.23 9.62
N ILE A 490 8.50 -3.37 10.32
CA ILE A 490 7.58 -3.77 11.39
C ILE A 490 6.13 -3.46 11.02
N HIS A 491 5.19 -4.20 11.59
CA HIS A 491 3.80 -3.87 11.45
C HIS A 491 3.50 -2.55 12.17
N HIS A 492 3.08 -1.55 11.41
CA HIS A 492 2.52 -0.33 11.93
C HIS A 492 1.61 0.28 10.89
N GLN A 493 0.45 0.76 11.30
CA GLN A 493 -0.43 1.57 10.47
C GLN A 493 -0.38 2.99 11.01
N HIS A 494 0.24 3.90 10.26
CA HIS A 494 0.35 5.30 10.66
C HIS A 494 0.38 6.21 9.43
N LEU A 495 -0.63 7.09 9.30
CA LEU A 495 -0.90 7.93 8.12
C LEU A 495 -1.20 7.16 6.83
N PHE A 496 -0.56 6.03 6.61
CA PHE A 496 -0.63 5.19 5.43
C PHE A 496 -0.56 3.71 5.84
N VAL A 497 -0.59 2.82 4.85
CA VAL A 497 -0.62 1.36 5.01
C VAL A 497 0.62 0.82 5.72
N SER A 498 0.55 -0.41 6.24
CA SER A 498 1.72 -1.05 6.83
C SER A 498 2.76 -1.47 5.79
N PRO A 499 4.07 -1.27 6.03
CA PRO A 499 5.13 -1.62 5.08
C PRO A 499 5.30 -3.13 4.87
N ILE A 500 4.79 -3.95 5.78
CA ILE A 500 4.93 -5.41 5.75
C ILE A 500 3.66 -6.13 5.26
N LEU A 501 2.68 -5.40 4.72
CA LEU A 501 1.49 -5.99 4.12
C LEU A 501 1.63 -6.05 2.61
N ARG A 502 1.26 -7.22 2.06
CA ARG A 502 1.14 -7.45 0.63
C ARG A 502 0.13 -6.47 0.06
N ARG A 503 0.48 -5.87 -1.07
CA ARG A 503 -0.39 -4.88 -1.72
C ARG A 503 -0.01 -4.66 -3.17
N GLU A 504 -0.97 -4.14 -3.92
CA GLU A 504 -0.72 -3.60 -5.24
C GLU A 504 0.10 -2.30 -5.13
N VAL A 505 1.00 -2.11 -6.09
CA VAL A 505 1.83 -0.91 -6.27
C VAL A 505 1.92 -0.62 -7.76
N LEU A 506 2.22 0.62 -8.18
CA LEU A 506 2.42 0.87 -9.61
C LEU A 506 3.64 0.13 -10.15
N ALA A 507 4.69 0.01 -9.33
CA ALA A 507 5.93 -0.64 -9.72
C ALA A 507 6.66 -1.27 -8.54
N VAL A 508 7.48 -2.27 -8.87
CA VAL A 508 8.53 -2.85 -8.02
C VAL A 508 9.88 -2.63 -8.68
N THR A 509 10.96 -2.73 -7.90
CA THR A 509 12.30 -2.45 -8.42
C THR A 509 12.92 -3.65 -9.14
N GLY A 510 13.74 -3.37 -10.16
CA GLY A 510 14.51 -4.36 -10.90
C GLY A 510 15.59 -5.07 -10.08
N ALA A 511 15.82 -4.66 -8.82
CA ALA A 511 16.72 -5.37 -7.93
C ALA A 511 16.23 -6.77 -7.53
N CYS A 512 14.90 -6.98 -7.51
CA CYS A 512 14.28 -8.31 -7.42
C CYS A 512 12.83 -8.22 -7.91
N VAL A 513 12.60 -8.63 -9.16
CA VAL A 513 11.26 -8.64 -9.79
C VAL A 513 11.02 -9.98 -10.49
N ALA A 514 9.85 -10.55 -10.26
CA ALA A 514 9.38 -11.78 -10.88
C ALA A 514 8.19 -11.52 -11.80
N ILE A 515 8.16 -12.22 -12.93
CA ILE A 515 7.11 -12.13 -13.95
C ILE A 515 6.97 -13.50 -14.63
N SER A 516 5.74 -13.94 -14.92
CA SER A 516 5.56 -15.15 -15.72
C SER A 516 6.07 -14.92 -17.14
N ARG A 517 6.67 -15.94 -17.75
CA ARG A 517 7.11 -15.92 -19.15
C ARG A 517 5.99 -15.43 -20.08
N ALA A 518 4.77 -15.93 -19.88
CA ALA A 518 3.62 -15.54 -20.69
C ALA A 518 3.34 -14.02 -20.62
N ASN A 519 3.40 -13.41 -19.44
CA ASN A 519 3.21 -11.96 -19.32
C ASN A 519 4.41 -11.18 -19.87
N PHE A 520 5.64 -11.64 -19.63
CA PHE A 520 6.85 -10.99 -20.14
C PHE A 520 6.86 -10.95 -21.67
N ASP A 521 6.54 -12.07 -22.31
CA ASP A 521 6.45 -12.19 -23.76
C ASP A 521 5.28 -11.32 -24.31
N ALA A 522 4.14 -11.31 -23.63
CA ALA A 522 2.98 -10.49 -24.03
C ALA A 522 3.27 -8.99 -24.05
N ILE A 523 4.17 -8.51 -23.18
CA ILE A 523 4.59 -7.11 -23.15
C ILE A 523 5.91 -6.86 -23.87
N SER A 524 6.48 -7.87 -24.56
CA SER A 524 7.76 -7.79 -25.30
C SER A 524 8.98 -7.44 -24.44
N GLY A 525 9.00 -7.93 -23.19
CA GLY A 525 10.13 -7.77 -22.27
C GLY A 525 10.43 -6.32 -21.86
N PHE A 526 11.65 -6.06 -21.40
CA PHE A 526 12.09 -4.71 -21.04
C PHE A 526 12.26 -3.82 -22.28
N ASP A 527 11.93 -2.53 -22.18
CA ASP A 527 12.26 -1.55 -23.23
C ASP A 527 13.77 -1.26 -23.20
N GLU A 528 14.49 -1.75 -24.21
CA GLU A 528 15.94 -1.59 -24.36
C GLU A 528 16.37 -0.13 -24.63
N SER A 529 15.44 0.79 -24.84
CA SER A 529 15.76 2.21 -24.89
C SER A 529 16.09 2.82 -23.52
N PHE A 530 15.76 2.11 -22.44
CA PHE A 530 16.30 2.37 -21.10
C PHE A 530 17.59 1.58 -20.89
N VAL A 531 18.68 2.28 -20.61
CA VAL A 531 20.02 1.69 -20.53
C VAL A 531 20.37 1.26 -19.10
N VAL A 532 20.00 2.06 -18.09
CA VAL A 532 20.44 1.89 -16.70
C VAL A 532 19.29 1.87 -15.72
N CYS A 533 18.34 2.81 -15.80
CA CYS A 533 17.30 3.00 -14.80
C CYS A 533 15.92 3.27 -15.39
N GLY A 534 14.88 2.85 -14.68
CA GLY A 534 13.48 3.17 -15.00
C GLY A 534 12.76 2.12 -15.86
N SER A 535 13.49 1.17 -16.43
CA SER A 535 12.88 0.06 -17.17
C SER A 535 12.05 -0.88 -16.29
N ASP A 536 12.37 -0.98 -15.00
CA ASP A 536 11.60 -1.73 -14.02
C ASP A 536 10.22 -1.10 -13.75
N VAL A 537 10.18 0.21 -13.56
CA VAL A 537 8.94 0.97 -13.42
C VAL A 537 8.13 0.90 -14.70
N GLU A 538 8.75 1.16 -15.84
CA GLU A 538 8.06 1.15 -17.13
C GLU A 538 7.51 -0.24 -17.50
N LEU A 539 8.24 -1.33 -17.22
CA LEU A 539 7.73 -2.70 -17.38
C LEU A 539 6.42 -2.91 -16.60
N CYS A 540 6.38 -2.48 -15.34
CA CYS A 540 5.21 -2.60 -14.47
C CYS A 540 4.03 -1.75 -14.99
N LEU A 541 4.30 -0.53 -15.46
CA LEU A 541 3.27 0.33 -16.05
C LEU A 541 2.73 -0.25 -17.37
N ARG A 542 3.57 -0.89 -18.19
CA ARG A 542 3.15 -1.55 -19.42
C ARG A 542 2.32 -2.80 -19.13
N ALA A 543 2.68 -3.58 -18.11
CA ALA A 543 1.85 -4.68 -17.64
C ALA A 543 0.47 -4.19 -17.17
N MET A 544 0.43 -3.06 -16.45
CA MET A 544 -0.82 -2.43 -16.04
C MET A 544 -1.68 -1.97 -17.21
N ALA A 545 -1.08 -1.36 -18.22
CA ALA A 545 -1.78 -0.98 -19.45
C ALA A 545 -2.39 -2.19 -20.19
N ASN A 546 -1.89 -3.41 -19.94
CA ASN A 546 -2.42 -4.68 -20.44
C ASN A 546 -3.38 -5.37 -19.44
N GLY A 547 -3.94 -4.63 -18.47
CA GLY A 547 -4.94 -5.13 -17.54
C GLY A 547 -4.39 -6.03 -16.44
N LYS A 548 -3.08 -5.99 -16.18
CA LYS A 548 -2.42 -6.75 -15.11
C LYS A 548 -2.12 -5.88 -13.89
N ARG A 549 -1.90 -6.51 -12.76
CA ARG A 549 -1.52 -5.86 -11.50
C ARG A 549 -0.05 -6.05 -11.20
N THR A 550 0.55 -5.09 -10.49
CA THR A 550 1.89 -5.26 -9.92
C THR A 550 1.77 -5.41 -8.41
N VAL A 551 2.36 -6.47 -7.85
CA VAL A 551 2.19 -6.83 -6.44
C VAL A 551 3.51 -6.75 -5.68
N TYR A 552 3.54 -6.01 -4.59
CA TYR A 552 4.62 -6.07 -3.60
C TYR A 552 4.37 -7.23 -2.62
N VAL A 553 5.35 -8.13 -2.51
CA VAL A 553 5.29 -9.39 -1.75
C VAL A 553 6.29 -9.31 -0.58
N PRO A 554 5.88 -8.80 0.59
CA PRO A 554 6.78 -8.57 1.73
C PRO A 554 7.34 -9.84 2.38
N GLU A 555 6.75 -11.00 2.09
CA GLU A 555 7.18 -12.30 2.60
C GLU A 555 8.45 -12.80 1.88
N ALA A 556 8.68 -12.34 0.65
CA ALA A 556 9.96 -12.50 -0.03
C ALA A 556 10.92 -11.40 0.45
N ILE A 557 11.96 -11.78 1.20
CA ILE A 557 12.88 -10.82 1.83
C ILE A 557 14.29 -11.08 1.33
N LEU A 558 14.91 -10.03 0.79
CA LEU A 558 16.32 -10.03 0.41
C LEU A 558 17.03 -8.81 1.02
N ILE A 559 18.31 -8.94 1.30
CA ILE A 559 19.21 -7.82 1.62
C ILE A 559 19.82 -7.34 0.30
N HIS A 560 19.86 -6.03 0.07
CA HIS A 560 20.47 -5.44 -1.12
C HIS A 560 21.55 -4.44 -0.70
N HIS A 561 22.79 -4.68 -1.11
CA HIS A 561 23.98 -3.92 -0.69
C HIS A 561 24.22 -2.62 -1.49
N GLU A 562 23.13 -1.95 -1.89
CA GLU A 562 23.02 -0.81 -2.81
C GLU A 562 24.29 0.07 -2.98
N SER A 563 24.52 0.51 -4.23
CA SER A 563 25.57 1.49 -4.59
C SER A 563 27.01 1.00 -4.42
N LYS A 564 27.25 -0.31 -4.29
CA LYS A 564 28.61 -0.87 -4.43
C LYS A 564 29.08 -0.94 -5.89
N THR A 565 28.16 -1.00 -6.85
CA THR A 565 28.46 -1.11 -8.30
C THR A 565 28.07 0.11 -9.14
N ARG A 566 27.29 1.07 -8.61
CA ARG A 566 26.64 2.12 -9.42
C ARG A 566 26.96 3.56 -8.98
N ASP A 567 27.44 4.35 -9.94
CA ASP A 567 27.59 5.81 -9.81
C ASP A 567 26.36 6.51 -10.42
N PRO A 568 25.53 7.22 -9.63
CA PRO A 568 24.33 7.91 -10.13
C PRO A 568 24.64 9.03 -11.14
N ARG A 569 25.91 9.40 -11.33
CA ARG A 569 26.35 10.35 -12.37
C ARG A 569 26.43 9.71 -13.78
N VAL A 570 26.22 8.40 -13.90
CA VAL A 570 26.40 7.63 -15.14
C VAL A 570 25.05 7.27 -15.78
N ILE A 571 23.92 7.72 -15.23
CA ILE A 571 22.60 7.54 -15.84
C ILE A 571 22.49 8.39 -17.12
N PRO A 572 22.23 7.77 -18.29
CA PRO A 572 22.08 8.51 -19.54
C PRO A 572 20.87 9.44 -19.54
N GLU A 573 20.98 10.59 -20.24
CA GLU A 573 19.87 11.53 -20.40
C GLU A 573 18.63 10.86 -21.05
N SER A 574 18.85 9.88 -21.93
CA SER A 574 17.78 9.09 -22.56
C SER A 574 16.86 8.43 -21.55
N ASP A 575 17.39 7.88 -20.46
CA ASP A 575 16.58 7.20 -19.43
C ASP A 575 15.65 8.18 -18.73
N PHE A 576 16.11 9.41 -18.48
CA PHE A 576 15.26 10.47 -17.91
C PHE A 576 14.16 10.91 -18.89
N VAL A 577 14.47 11.02 -20.19
CA VAL A 577 13.47 11.35 -21.22
C VAL A 577 12.42 10.25 -21.32
N ARG A 578 12.83 8.98 -21.33
CA ARG A 578 11.92 7.83 -21.38
C ARG A 578 11.08 7.71 -20.10
N SER A 579 11.69 7.90 -18.95
CA SER A 579 10.98 7.96 -17.66
C SER A 579 9.94 9.08 -17.66
N ALA A 580 10.26 10.25 -18.20
CA ALA A 580 9.31 11.36 -18.26
C ALA A 580 8.09 11.02 -19.13
N GLN A 581 8.30 10.32 -20.24
CA GLN A 581 7.23 9.87 -21.14
C GLN A 581 6.36 8.79 -20.46
N ALA A 582 6.98 7.75 -19.90
CA ALA A 582 6.27 6.63 -19.30
C ALA A 582 5.52 7.02 -18.02
N TYR A 583 6.10 7.89 -17.19
CA TYR A 583 5.57 8.19 -15.86
C TYR A 583 4.60 9.37 -15.84
N SER A 584 4.58 10.20 -16.90
CA SER A 584 3.78 11.44 -16.97
C SER A 584 2.33 11.27 -16.50
N PRO A 585 1.57 10.23 -16.93
CA PRO A 585 0.19 10.07 -16.49
C PRO A 585 0.05 10.07 -14.96
N TYR A 586 0.86 9.27 -14.26
CA TYR A 586 0.81 9.11 -12.81
C TYR A 586 1.53 10.22 -12.04
N ARG A 587 2.53 10.87 -12.65
CA ARG A 587 3.16 12.07 -12.08
C ARG A 587 2.21 13.26 -12.06
N GLU A 588 1.32 13.32 -13.03
CA GLU A 588 0.34 14.42 -13.19
C GLU A 588 -0.96 14.15 -12.43
N SER A 589 -1.49 12.93 -12.50
CA SER A 589 -2.73 12.56 -11.79
C SER A 589 -2.52 12.14 -10.34
N GLY A 590 -1.29 11.78 -9.97
CA GLY A 590 -0.98 11.06 -8.73
C GLY A 590 -0.96 9.54 -8.92
N ASP A 591 -0.21 8.87 -8.06
CA ASP A 591 -0.18 7.41 -7.95
C ASP A 591 -1.43 6.93 -7.21
N PRO A 592 -2.27 6.05 -7.80
CA PRO A 592 -3.50 5.59 -7.17
C PRO A 592 -3.25 4.81 -5.88
N PHE A 593 -2.06 4.23 -5.73
CA PHE A 593 -1.69 3.48 -4.53
C PHE A 593 -0.93 4.34 -3.51
N TYR A 594 -0.85 5.67 -3.68
CA TYR A 594 -0.29 6.57 -2.69
C TYR A 594 -1.16 7.83 -2.51
N SER A 595 -1.72 7.99 -1.30
CA SER A 595 -2.76 9.00 -1.05
C SER A 595 -2.34 10.42 -1.45
N PRO A 596 -3.24 11.21 -2.09
CA PRO A 596 -2.97 12.61 -2.43
C PRO A 596 -2.79 13.53 -1.21
N ASN A 597 -3.18 13.05 -0.01
CA ASN A 597 -3.01 13.73 1.27
C ASN A 597 -1.59 13.55 1.86
N LEU A 598 -0.73 12.76 1.22
CA LEU A 598 0.64 12.51 1.66
C LEU A 598 1.69 13.30 0.85
N ASP A 599 2.83 13.57 1.47
CA ASP A 599 3.95 14.32 0.88
C ASP A 599 4.80 13.43 -0.05
N TYR A 600 4.62 13.60 -1.36
CA TYR A 600 5.41 12.93 -2.40
C TYR A 600 6.92 13.27 -2.37
N MET A 601 7.37 14.26 -1.59
CA MET A 601 8.80 14.55 -1.42
C MET A 601 9.44 13.80 -0.26
N SER A 602 8.69 12.93 0.43
CA SER A 602 9.16 12.14 1.56
C SER A 602 8.95 10.64 1.30
N PRO A 603 9.99 9.79 1.40
CA PRO A 603 9.80 8.35 1.33
C PRO A 603 9.08 7.81 2.57
N SER A 604 9.15 8.52 3.69
CA SER A 604 8.34 8.26 4.87
C SER A 604 6.99 8.95 4.74
N PRO A 605 5.84 8.26 4.83
CA PRO A 605 4.54 8.90 4.80
C PRO A 605 4.46 10.06 5.78
N ALA A 606 4.08 11.22 5.27
CA ALA A 606 3.94 12.45 6.03
C ALA A 606 2.78 13.27 5.46
N LEU A 607 2.07 14.00 6.32
CA LEU A 607 0.94 14.82 5.90
C LEU A 607 1.38 15.93 4.93
N ARG A 608 0.72 16.01 3.77
CA ARG A 608 0.96 17.04 2.77
C ARG A 608 0.57 18.42 3.32
N GLY A 609 1.47 19.39 3.19
CA GLY A 609 1.21 20.77 3.59
C GLY A 609 1.34 21.08 5.09
N ALA A 610 1.56 20.08 5.96
CA ALA A 610 1.71 20.26 7.41
C ALA A 610 3.01 20.97 7.86
N GLN A 611 3.82 21.47 6.91
CA GLN A 611 5.09 22.14 7.19
C GLN A 611 5.02 23.67 7.05
N ALA A 612 3.81 24.26 7.06
CA ALA A 612 3.66 25.70 6.93
C ALA A 612 4.10 26.49 8.18
N ASP A 613 4.01 25.92 9.40
CA ASP A 613 4.19 26.69 10.64
C ASP A 613 5.05 25.99 11.72
N ALA A 614 6.32 25.69 11.41
CA ALA A 614 7.34 25.35 12.42
C ALA A 614 8.71 26.01 12.15
#